data_AF-A0A1U7V966-F1
#
_entry.id   AF-A0A1U7V966-F1
#
_cell.length_a   1.000
_cell.length_b   1.000
_cell.length_c   1.000
_cell.angle_alpha   90.00
_cell.angle_beta   90.00
_cell.angle_gamma   90.00
#
_symmetry.space_group_name_H-M   'P 1'
#
loop_
_entity.id
_entity.type
_entity.pdbx_description
1 polymer ?
#
loop_
_entity_poly.entity_id
_entity_poly.type
_entity_poly.pdbx_seq_one_letter_code
_entity_poly.pdbx_strand_id
1 'polypeptide(L)'
;MQLMQRVAFAHKLFKINLFTTKELAEKAKEKEELVSRGFHELQQRIEELNCELLEEKILTATLQSDLDREERLDETFKEVVHKFYEIRQQSLGDIEDVSWEDKCGCLLHDSSEMWTFRNPGETSTSKYISALEEQVETLRKSLDNFQNKLQMGLEIENHLKKKVRALEKQKIRSEEKLRAQISTFHHCHSQHRLDITSLLDEGFSHIKSARNMVEEKLKGCSMSERDLNSSQVDDLKFNELEFQDVRINNDDGSDLIFKRNEPCSTTTTTVGNSDASKALALALNEKVETLLLLSQQEERHLLERNVNAAMQKKIEELQRNLLQVTNEKVKALMELAQLKRDHQLLQEKVNQASRQGKSVGEIAVKRPVQEKDGRLKNLLKTSYLRRWTGIQDSDGNDADTHRDSEVIYADRRPTNSMDYARMKIENATLKESLESMDHLIRAVRRLRLSLLKVKESAASEGTEYCSSESLDTIINEANQLKTALGSSLPLSWSAEADSGSFSERIEIDVNGHSTGENMDFVSAAGFEMVELLVFIAQLLKEDKCS
;
A
#
# COMPACT_ATOMS: atom_id res chain seq x y z
N MET A 1 -41.23 11.71 -146.45
CA MET A 1 -41.79 10.36 -146.16
C MET A 1 -40.80 9.46 -145.41
N GLN A 2 -39.53 9.32 -145.84
CA GLN A 2 -38.52 8.51 -145.13
C GLN A 2 -38.17 8.98 -143.70
N LEU A 3 -38.16 10.30 -143.42
CA LEU A 3 -37.87 10.83 -142.09
C LEU A 3 -38.93 10.41 -141.05
N MET A 4 -40.22 10.44 -141.42
CA MET A 4 -41.34 10.01 -140.58
C MET A 4 -41.28 8.51 -140.24
N GLN A 5 -40.90 7.66 -141.20
CA GLN A 5 -40.71 6.23 -140.94
C GLN A 5 -39.54 5.96 -139.99
N ARG A 6 -38.43 6.72 -140.10
CA ARG A 6 -37.30 6.62 -139.16
C ARG A 6 -37.67 7.10 -137.76
N VAL A 7 -38.43 8.19 -137.63
CA VAL A 7 -38.92 8.68 -136.33
C VAL A 7 -39.91 7.70 -135.70
N ALA A 8 -40.83 7.12 -136.47
CA ALA A 8 -41.76 6.10 -135.97
C ALA A 8 -41.04 4.82 -135.53
N PHE A 9 -40.02 4.39 -136.27
CA PHE A 9 -39.19 3.24 -135.92
C PHE A 9 -38.34 3.51 -134.65
N ALA A 10 -37.72 4.69 -134.55
CA ALA A 10 -36.97 5.10 -133.36
C ALA A 10 -37.88 5.21 -132.12
N HIS A 11 -39.10 5.73 -132.27
CA HIS A 11 -40.07 5.79 -131.17
C HIS A 11 -40.54 4.40 -130.73
N LYS A 12 -40.71 3.46 -131.67
CA LYS A 12 -41.04 2.06 -131.37
C LYS A 12 -39.90 1.35 -130.64
N LEU A 13 -38.66 1.55 -131.08
CA LEU A 13 -37.46 1.05 -130.39
C LEU A 13 -37.32 1.66 -128.99
N PHE A 14 -37.55 2.97 -128.83
CA PHE A 14 -37.50 3.64 -127.54
C PHE A 14 -38.55 3.07 -126.57
N LYS A 15 -39.78 2.81 -127.02
CA LYS A 15 -40.81 2.17 -126.20
C LYS A 15 -40.46 0.74 -125.78
N ILE A 16 -39.89 -0.05 -126.69
CA ILE A 16 -39.42 -1.42 -126.37
C ILE A 16 -38.31 -1.36 -125.33
N ASN A 17 -37.34 -0.46 -125.50
CA ASN A 17 -36.21 -0.31 -124.57
C ASN A 17 -36.64 0.26 -123.20
N LEU A 18 -37.65 1.13 -123.16
CA LEU A 18 -38.24 1.63 -121.92
C LEU A 18 -39.02 0.53 -121.18
N PHE A 19 -39.70 -0.36 -121.91
CA PHE A 19 -40.41 -1.48 -121.32
C PHE A 19 -39.45 -2.51 -120.73
N THR A 20 -38.41 -2.89 -121.47
CA THR A 20 -37.39 -3.84 -120.99
C THR A 20 -36.58 -3.30 -119.81
N THR A 21 -36.26 -2.01 -119.80
CA THR A 21 -35.58 -1.40 -118.64
C THR A 21 -36.48 -1.34 -117.40
N LYS A 22 -37.78 -1.10 -117.57
CA LYS A 22 -38.75 -1.13 -116.46
C LYS A 22 -38.92 -2.55 -115.90
N GLU A 23 -39.00 -3.57 -116.75
CA GLU A 23 -39.10 -4.97 -116.34
C GLU A 23 -37.82 -5.44 -115.61
N LEU A 24 -36.63 -5.06 -116.09
CA LEU A 24 -35.38 -5.33 -115.40
C LEU A 24 -35.28 -4.61 -114.05
N ALA A 25 -35.79 -3.38 -113.95
CA ALA A 25 -35.84 -2.63 -112.70
C ALA A 25 -36.82 -3.26 -111.69
N GLU A 26 -37.99 -3.73 -112.14
CA GLU A 26 -38.92 -4.49 -111.29
C GLU A 26 -38.29 -5.78 -110.77
N LYS A 27 -37.64 -6.54 -111.65
CA LYS A 27 -36.94 -7.78 -111.27
C LYS A 27 -35.76 -7.54 -110.33
N ALA A 28 -35.09 -6.40 -110.46
CA ALA A 28 -34.06 -5.97 -109.51
C ALA A 28 -34.67 -5.61 -108.14
N LYS A 29 -35.81 -4.90 -108.14
CA LYS A 29 -36.54 -4.53 -106.92
C LYS A 29 -37.09 -5.76 -106.18
N GLU A 30 -37.68 -6.73 -106.89
CA GLU A 30 -38.12 -7.99 -106.29
C GLU A 30 -36.98 -8.76 -105.63
N LYS A 31 -35.79 -8.78 -106.27
CA LYS A 31 -34.59 -9.38 -105.68
C LYS A 31 -34.11 -8.62 -104.44
N GLU A 32 -34.16 -7.29 -104.45
CA GLU A 32 -33.81 -6.45 -103.31
C GLU A 32 -34.76 -6.66 -102.12
N GLU A 33 -36.07 -6.77 -102.37
CA GLU A 33 -37.07 -7.07 -101.34
C GLU A 33 -36.89 -8.48 -100.75
N LEU A 34 -36.56 -9.47 -101.59
CA LEU A 34 -36.21 -10.83 -101.12
C LEU A 34 -34.95 -10.83 -100.26
N VAL A 35 -33.91 -10.10 -100.65
CA VAL A 35 -32.68 -9.95 -99.86
C VAL A 35 -32.96 -9.21 -98.55
N SER A 36 -33.79 -8.18 -98.56
CA SER A 36 -34.18 -7.43 -97.35
C SER A 36 -34.95 -8.30 -96.37
N ARG A 37 -35.83 -9.18 -96.86
CA ARG A 37 -36.54 -10.17 -96.03
C ARG A 37 -35.58 -11.19 -95.42
N GLY A 38 -34.67 -11.74 -96.22
CA GLY A 38 -33.65 -12.67 -95.73
C GLY A 38 -32.70 -12.03 -94.71
N PHE A 39 -32.37 -10.74 -94.89
CA PHE A 39 -31.59 -9.98 -93.92
C PHE A 39 -32.36 -9.79 -92.60
N HIS A 40 -33.67 -9.52 -92.66
CA HIS A 40 -34.50 -9.40 -91.48
C HIS A 40 -34.62 -10.72 -90.71
N GLU A 41 -34.82 -11.85 -91.39
CA GLU A 41 -34.83 -13.19 -90.78
C GLU A 41 -33.48 -13.52 -90.12
N LEU A 42 -32.37 -13.21 -90.78
CA LEU A 42 -31.03 -13.38 -90.22
C LEU A 42 -30.84 -12.51 -88.97
N GLN A 43 -31.29 -11.26 -89.02
CA GLN A 43 -31.19 -10.33 -87.90
C GLN A 43 -32.05 -10.79 -86.70
N GLN A 44 -33.26 -11.29 -86.94
CA GLN A 44 -34.09 -11.89 -85.91
C GLN A 44 -33.40 -13.11 -85.28
N ARG A 45 -32.76 -13.96 -86.10
CA ARG A 45 -32.04 -15.14 -85.59
C ARG A 45 -30.81 -14.77 -84.75
N ILE A 46 -30.11 -13.69 -85.11
CA ILE A 46 -29.01 -13.14 -84.32
C ILE A 46 -29.52 -12.64 -82.96
N GLU A 47 -30.66 -11.96 -82.94
CA GLU A 47 -31.25 -11.46 -81.69
C GLU A 47 -31.67 -12.62 -80.77
N GLU A 48 -32.33 -13.66 -81.31
CA GLU A 48 -32.68 -14.88 -80.56
C GLU A 48 -31.44 -15.56 -79.96
N LEU A 49 -30.38 -15.77 -80.76
CA LEU A 49 -29.14 -16.38 -80.28
C LEU A 49 -28.44 -15.51 -79.22
N ASN A 50 -28.54 -14.18 -79.32
CA ASN A 50 -28.03 -13.28 -78.30
C ASN A 50 -28.84 -13.38 -77.00
N CYS A 51 -30.16 -13.55 -77.07
CA CYS A 51 -31.00 -13.82 -75.90
C CYS A 51 -30.62 -15.16 -75.24
N GLU A 52 -30.51 -16.24 -76.02
CA GLU A 52 -30.08 -17.56 -75.51
C GLU A 52 -28.68 -17.50 -74.88
N LEU A 53 -27.73 -16.81 -75.51
CA LEU A 53 -26.38 -16.61 -74.96
C LEU A 53 -26.41 -15.81 -73.64
N LEU A 54 -27.31 -14.85 -73.51
CA LEU A 54 -27.46 -14.07 -72.28
C LEU A 54 -28.05 -14.94 -71.16
N GLU A 55 -29.05 -15.77 -71.46
CA GLU A 55 -29.63 -16.73 -70.52
C GLU A 55 -28.59 -17.74 -70.04
N GLU A 56 -27.80 -18.31 -70.95
CA GLU A 56 -26.68 -19.21 -70.62
C GLU A 56 -25.61 -18.54 -69.74
N LYS A 57 -25.29 -17.27 -70.00
CA LYS A 57 -24.37 -16.50 -69.14
C LYS A 57 -24.93 -16.32 -67.73
N ILE A 58 -26.24 -16.04 -67.61
CA ILE A 58 -26.91 -15.90 -66.31
C ILE A 58 -26.89 -17.24 -65.56
N LEU A 59 -27.21 -18.34 -66.24
CA LEU A 59 -27.16 -19.69 -65.66
C LEU A 59 -25.75 -20.06 -65.19
N THR A 60 -24.74 -19.80 -66.03
CA THR A 60 -23.33 -20.07 -65.68
C THR A 60 -22.88 -19.23 -64.48
N ALA A 61 -23.25 -17.94 -64.43
CA ALA A 61 -22.95 -17.08 -63.28
C ALA A 61 -23.66 -17.56 -62.00
N THR A 62 -24.88 -18.07 -62.12
CA THR A 62 -25.64 -18.64 -60.99
C THR A 62 -24.97 -19.90 -60.47
N LEU A 63 -24.61 -20.83 -61.35
CA LEU A 63 -23.90 -22.07 -61.00
C LEU A 63 -22.55 -21.78 -60.32
N GLN A 64 -21.80 -20.78 -60.80
CA GLN A 64 -20.55 -20.37 -60.18
C GLN A 64 -20.78 -19.84 -58.75
N SER A 65 -21.80 -18.99 -58.57
CA SER A 65 -22.16 -18.49 -57.24
C SER A 65 -22.61 -19.60 -56.29
N ASP A 66 -23.30 -20.63 -56.79
CA ASP A 66 -23.71 -21.79 -55.99
C ASP A 66 -22.53 -22.67 -55.61
N LEU A 67 -21.58 -22.90 -56.53
CA LEU A 67 -20.33 -23.61 -56.25
C LEU A 67 -19.51 -22.91 -55.17
N ASP A 68 -19.34 -21.58 -55.28
CA ASP A 68 -18.63 -20.77 -54.28
C ASP A 68 -19.36 -20.79 -52.91
N ARG A 69 -20.69 -20.92 -52.92
CA ARG A 69 -21.49 -21.09 -51.68
C ARG A 69 -21.26 -22.47 -51.07
N GLU A 70 -21.23 -23.52 -51.87
CA GLU A 70 -20.99 -24.90 -51.42
C GLU A 70 -19.57 -25.07 -50.86
N GLU A 71 -18.55 -24.52 -51.52
CA GLU A 71 -17.16 -24.55 -51.02
C GLU A 71 -17.03 -23.87 -49.64
N ARG A 72 -17.73 -22.74 -49.44
CA ARG A 72 -17.78 -22.08 -48.12
C ARG A 72 -18.46 -22.95 -47.07
N LEU A 73 -19.52 -23.66 -47.44
CA LEU A 73 -20.21 -24.56 -46.51
C LEU A 73 -19.31 -25.74 -46.14
N ASP A 74 -18.62 -26.34 -47.10
CA ASP A 74 -17.66 -27.42 -46.85
C ASP A 74 -16.56 -27.00 -45.88
N GLU A 75 -16.04 -25.77 -46.01
CA GLU A 75 -15.04 -25.26 -45.07
C GLU A 75 -15.63 -25.06 -43.67
N THR A 76 -16.86 -24.53 -43.56
CA THR A 76 -17.54 -24.46 -42.25
C THR A 76 -17.80 -25.83 -41.65
N PHE A 77 -18.14 -26.85 -42.46
CA PHE A 77 -18.32 -28.22 -41.97
C PHE A 77 -17.00 -28.81 -41.46
N LYS A 78 -15.88 -28.59 -42.15
CA LYS A 78 -14.55 -29.01 -41.67
C LYS A 78 -14.21 -28.36 -40.34
N GLU A 79 -14.45 -27.06 -40.18
CA GLU A 79 -14.24 -26.37 -38.90
C GLU A 79 -15.10 -26.95 -37.78
N VAL A 80 -16.38 -27.23 -38.06
CA VAL A 80 -17.31 -27.82 -37.09
C VAL A 80 -16.84 -29.21 -36.67
N VAL A 81 -16.52 -30.07 -37.63
CA VAL A 81 -15.97 -31.42 -37.38
C VAL A 81 -14.70 -31.34 -36.55
N HIS A 82 -13.80 -30.41 -36.88
CA HIS A 82 -12.55 -30.22 -36.16
C HIS A 82 -12.80 -29.83 -34.69
N LYS A 83 -13.70 -28.88 -34.43
CA LYS A 83 -14.05 -28.47 -33.05
C LYS A 83 -14.67 -29.60 -32.24
N PHE A 84 -15.57 -30.38 -32.83
CA PHE A 84 -16.15 -31.54 -32.14
C PHE A 84 -15.09 -32.60 -31.85
N TYR A 85 -14.17 -32.83 -32.79
CA TYR A 85 -13.04 -33.72 -32.58
C TYR A 85 -12.11 -33.22 -31.46
N GLU A 86 -11.81 -31.93 -31.38
CA GLU A 86 -11.02 -31.34 -30.29
C GLU A 86 -11.69 -31.52 -28.92
N ILE A 87 -13.00 -31.27 -28.83
CA ILE A 87 -13.77 -31.47 -27.59
C ILE A 87 -13.69 -32.94 -27.13
N ARG A 88 -13.82 -33.87 -28.07
CA ARG A 88 -13.66 -35.31 -27.81
C ARG A 88 -12.23 -35.62 -27.34
N GLN A 89 -11.21 -35.08 -28.00
CA GLN A 89 -9.81 -35.36 -27.70
C GLN A 89 -9.35 -34.79 -26.34
N GLN A 90 -9.87 -33.63 -25.95
CA GLN A 90 -9.65 -33.06 -24.61
C GLN A 90 -10.11 -33.98 -23.47
N SER A 91 -11.08 -34.87 -23.73
CA SER A 91 -11.53 -35.89 -22.77
C SER A 91 -10.65 -37.16 -22.73
N LEU A 92 -9.91 -37.45 -23.80
CA LEU A 92 -9.17 -38.71 -23.98
C LEU A 92 -7.64 -38.58 -23.87
N GLY A 93 -7.07 -37.38 -23.95
CA GLY A 93 -5.67 -37.10 -23.63
C GLY A 93 -4.61 -37.42 -24.72
N ASP A 94 -4.95 -38.14 -25.78
CA ASP A 94 -4.00 -38.49 -26.86
C ASP A 94 -4.21 -37.61 -28.10
N ILE A 95 -3.16 -36.84 -28.47
CA ILE A 95 -3.14 -35.97 -29.66
C ILE A 95 -2.32 -36.62 -30.77
N GLU A 96 -2.96 -37.46 -31.59
CA GLU A 96 -2.46 -37.78 -32.92
C GLU A 96 -3.18 -36.91 -33.96
N ASP A 97 -2.41 -36.37 -34.91
CA ASP A 97 -2.93 -35.59 -36.03
C ASP A 97 -3.46 -36.55 -37.10
N VAL A 98 -4.76 -36.83 -37.01
CA VAL A 98 -5.46 -37.80 -37.87
C VAL A 98 -6.08 -37.11 -39.08
N SER A 99 -6.24 -37.83 -40.19
CA SER A 99 -6.83 -37.30 -41.42
C SER A 99 -8.28 -36.84 -41.22
N TRP A 100 -8.81 -36.00 -42.11
CA TRP A 100 -10.19 -35.50 -41.98
C TRP A 100 -11.23 -36.64 -42.04
N GLU A 101 -11.05 -37.61 -42.93
CA GLU A 101 -11.87 -38.82 -42.99
C GLU A 101 -11.86 -39.60 -41.67
N ASP A 102 -10.70 -39.71 -41.02
CA ASP A 102 -10.58 -40.41 -39.75
C ASP A 102 -11.25 -39.63 -38.61
N LYS A 103 -11.15 -38.29 -38.60
CA LYS A 103 -11.87 -37.42 -37.65
C LYS A 103 -13.38 -37.63 -37.76
N CYS A 104 -13.90 -37.64 -38.99
CA CYS A 104 -15.30 -37.93 -39.27
C CYS A 104 -15.67 -39.35 -38.83
N GLY A 105 -14.86 -40.35 -39.15
CA GLY A 105 -15.07 -41.75 -38.76
C GLY A 105 -15.13 -41.93 -37.24
N CYS A 106 -14.24 -41.27 -36.51
CA CYS A 106 -14.23 -41.27 -35.04
C CYS A 106 -15.53 -40.71 -34.47
N LEU A 107 -15.96 -39.54 -34.94
CA LEU A 107 -17.18 -38.87 -34.45
C LEU A 107 -18.45 -39.66 -34.79
N LEU A 108 -18.52 -40.26 -35.99
CA LEU A 108 -19.66 -41.07 -36.42
C LEU A 108 -19.77 -42.40 -35.68
N HIS A 109 -18.67 -42.92 -35.16
CA HIS A 109 -18.62 -44.16 -34.39
C HIS A 109 -18.75 -43.95 -32.89
N ASP A 110 -18.94 -42.70 -32.44
CA ASP A 110 -19.18 -42.43 -31.03
C ASP A 110 -20.53 -42.97 -30.57
N SER A 111 -20.52 -43.60 -29.40
CA SER A 111 -21.76 -43.98 -28.75
C SER A 111 -22.52 -42.72 -28.32
N SER A 112 -23.86 -42.80 -28.29
CA SER A 112 -24.69 -41.70 -27.79
C SER A 112 -24.33 -41.28 -26.37
N GLU A 113 -23.70 -42.16 -25.59
CA GLU A 113 -23.27 -41.89 -24.22
C GLU A 113 -22.09 -40.91 -24.17
N MET A 114 -21.17 -40.95 -25.15
CA MET A 114 -20.01 -40.04 -25.26
C MET A 114 -20.42 -38.58 -25.44
N TRP A 115 -21.59 -38.35 -26.05
CA TRP A 115 -22.13 -37.01 -26.31
C TRP A 115 -23.22 -36.60 -25.31
N THR A 116 -23.58 -37.48 -24.38
CA THR A 116 -24.45 -37.11 -23.27
C THR A 116 -23.63 -36.64 -22.09
N PHE A 117 -23.98 -35.48 -21.55
CA PHE A 117 -23.44 -34.96 -20.28
C PHE A 117 -24.00 -35.74 -19.07
N ARG A 118 -24.07 -37.07 -19.18
CA ARG A 118 -24.67 -37.96 -18.20
C ARG A 118 -23.56 -38.82 -17.62
N ASN A 119 -22.98 -38.38 -16.51
CA ASN A 119 -22.33 -39.35 -15.62
C ASN A 119 -23.42 -40.33 -15.17
N PRO A 120 -23.20 -41.66 -15.24
CA PRO A 120 -24.22 -42.68 -14.97
C PRO A 120 -24.65 -42.77 -13.49
N GLY A 121 -24.50 -41.69 -12.71
CA GLY A 121 -24.90 -41.61 -11.31
C GLY A 121 -25.50 -40.29 -10.85
N GLU A 122 -25.47 -39.19 -11.64
CA GLU A 122 -25.89 -37.88 -11.12
C GLU A 122 -26.94 -37.15 -11.98
N THR A 123 -27.81 -36.49 -11.24
CA THR A 123 -29.16 -36.05 -11.57
C THR A 123 -29.30 -35.01 -12.68
N SER A 124 -30.32 -35.21 -13.52
CA SER A 124 -30.98 -34.32 -14.50
C SER A 124 -30.33 -32.95 -14.76
N THR A 125 -29.97 -32.68 -16.02
CA THR A 125 -29.49 -31.41 -16.60
C THR A 125 -30.13 -30.14 -16.02
N SER A 126 -31.39 -30.22 -15.61
CA SER A 126 -32.12 -29.17 -14.87
C SER A 126 -31.41 -28.68 -13.60
N LYS A 127 -30.78 -29.54 -12.79
CA LYS A 127 -30.10 -29.10 -11.55
C LYS A 127 -28.84 -28.29 -11.83
N TYR A 128 -28.10 -28.67 -12.86
CA TYR A 128 -26.91 -27.91 -13.29
C TYR A 128 -27.28 -26.52 -13.79
N ILE A 129 -28.36 -26.41 -14.57
CA ILE A 129 -28.89 -25.12 -15.03
C ILE A 129 -29.29 -24.26 -13.82
N SER A 130 -30.02 -24.80 -12.85
CA SER A 130 -30.39 -24.05 -11.64
C SER A 130 -29.17 -23.61 -10.81
N ALA A 131 -28.13 -24.45 -10.70
CA ALA A 131 -26.89 -24.08 -10.01
C ALA A 131 -26.15 -22.93 -10.72
N LEU A 132 -26.15 -22.92 -12.06
CA LEU A 132 -25.58 -21.82 -12.83
C LEU A 132 -26.38 -20.52 -12.69
N GLU A 133 -27.72 -20.60 -12.71
CA GLU A 133 -28.59 -19.43 -12.50
C GLU A 133 -28.37 -18.81 -11.12
N GLU A 134 -28.21 -19.64 -10.08
CA GLU A 134 -27.89 -19.19 -8.73
C GLU A 134 -26.51 -18.51 -8.66
N GLN A 135 -25.49 -19.07 -9.33
CA GLN A 135 -24.17 -18.44 -9.44
C GLN A 135 -24.22 -17.09 -10.16
N VAL A 136 -25.03 -16.96 -11.21
CA VAL A 136 -25.21 -15.67 -11.91
C VAL A 136 -25.86 -14.64 -11.00
N GLU A 137 -26.85 -15.04 -10.20
CA GLU A 137 -27.53 -14.11 -9.30
C GLU A 137 -26.66 -13.71 -8.10
N THR A 138 -25.84 -14.62 -7.56
CA THR A 138 -24.84 -14.27 -6.54
C THR A 138 -23.78 -13.30 -7.09
N LEU A 139 -23.31 -13.52 -8.33
CA LEU A 139 -22.40 -12.60 -9.00
C LEU A 139 -23.04 -11.22 -9.21
N ARG A 140 -24.31 -11.15 -9.61
CA ARG A 140 -25.03 -9.88 -9.78
C ARG A 140 -25.11 -9.11 -8.46
N LYS A 141 -25.50 -9.77 -7.36
CA LYS A 141 -25.50 -9.16 -6.01
C LYS A 141 -24.11 -8.68 -5.58
N SER A 142 -23.06 -9.43 -5.92
CA SER A 142 -21.69 -9.03 -5.62
C SER A 142 -21.27 -7.78 -6.40
N LEU A 143 -21.68 -7.68 -7.68
CA LEU A 143 -21.42 -6.52 -8.54
C LEU A 143 -22.09 -5.26 -7.99
N ASP A 144 -23.36 -5.36 -7.58
CA ASP A 144 -24.08 -4.25 -6.96
C ASP A 144 -23.40 -3.78 -5.68
N ASN A 145 -22.90 -4.71 -4.86
CA ASN A 145 -22.11 -4.38 -3.67
C ASN A 145 -20.81 -3.66 -4.01
N PHE A 146 -20.08 -4.10 -5.05
CA PHE A 146 -18.88 -3.40 -5.52
C PHE A 146 -19.19 -2.01 -6.04
N GLN A 147 -20.28 -1.83 -6.77
CA GLN A 147 -20.72 -0.53 -7.27
C GLN A 147 -21.08 0.43 -6.12
N ASN A 148 -21.77 -0.06 -5.09
CA ASN A 148 -22.07 0.71 -3.88
C ASN A 148 -20.80 1.11 -3.12
N LYS A 149 -19.83 0.19 -2.97
CA LYS A 149 -18.53 0.48 -2.35
C LYS A 149 -17.74 1.51 -3.15
N LEU A 150 -17.78 1.44 -4.49
CA LEU A 150 -17.12 2.42 -5.36
C LEU A 150 -17.73 3.81 -5.19
N GLN A 151 -19.06 3.91 -5.16
CA GLN A 151 -19.77 5.16 -4.92
C GLN A 151 -19.38 5.78 -3.56
N MET A 152 -19.41 4.99 -2.49
CA MET A 152 -18.98 5.44 -1.16
C MET A 152 -17.51 5.86 -1.14
N GLY A 153 -16.64 5.12 -1.84
CA GLY A 153 -15.23 5.47 -1.99
C GLY A 153 -15.03 6.83 -2.66
N LEU A 154 -15.82 7.15 -3.69
CA LEU A 154 -15.78 8.43 -4.38
C LEU A 154 -16.22 9.59 -3.47
N GLU A 155 -17.25 9.38 -2.64
CA GLU A 155 -17.71 10.37 -1.67
C GLU A 155 -16.64 10.69 -0.62
N ILE A 156 -15.97 9.65 -0.10
CA ILE A 156 -14.85 9.79 0.83
C ILE A 156 -13.70 10.54 0.16
N GLU A 157 -13.31 10.16 -1.06
CA GLU A 157 -12.24 10.84 -1.81
C GLU A 157 -12.56 12.33 -1.98
N ASN A 158 -13.79 12.66 -2.38
CA ASN A 158 -14.21 14.04 -2.59
C ASN A 158 -14.16 14.85 -1.29
N HIS A 159 -14.57 14.27 -0.16
CA HIS A 159 -14.47 14.90 1.15
C HIS A 159 -13.01 15.15 1.56
N LEU A 160 -12.14 14.15 1.39
CA LEU A 160 -10.71 14.27 1.68
C LEU A 160 -10.06 15.35 0.81
N LYS A 161 -10.37 15.38 -0.48
CA LYS A 161 -9.88 16.39 -1.42
C LYS A 161 -10.30 17.81 -1.02
N LYS A 162 -11.54 17.99 -0.53
CA LYS A 162 -12.00 19.28 0.03
C LYS A 162 -11.23 19.66 1.28
N LYS A 163 -11.02 18.73 2.22
CA LYS A 163 -10.23 18.97 3.44
C LYS A 163 -8.78 19.34 3.13
N VAL A 164 -8.13 18.63 2.22
CA VAL A 164 -6.74 18.93 1.80
C VAL A 164 -6.65 20.36 1.26
N ARG A 165 -7.54 20.75 0.34
CA ARG A 165 -7.57 22.13 -0.19
C ARG A 165 -7.79 23.18 0.90
N ALA A 166 -8.61 22.88 1.91
CA ALA A 166 -8.83 23.79 3.04
C ALA A 166 -7.57 23.95 3.90
N LEU A 167 -6.88 22.84 4.20
CA LEU A 167 -5.63 22.84 4.94
C LEU A 167 -4.49 23.53 4.18
N GLU A 168 -4.39 23.33 2.86
CA GLU A 168 -3.43 24.04 2.01
C GLU A 168 -3.64 25.55 2.09
N LYS A 169 -4.91 26.02 2.01
CA LYS A 169 -5.23 27.44 2.16
C LYS A 169 -4.87 27.97 3.56
N GLN A 170 -5.12 27.19 4.61
CA GLN A 170 -4.77 27.57 5.98
C GLN A 170 -3.25 27.67 6.14
N LYS A 171 -2.50 26.71 5.58
CA LYS A 171 -1.04 26.70 5.58
C LYS A 171 -0.50 27.98 4.92
N ILE A 172 -0.94 28.30 3.69
CA ILE A 172 -0.50 29.50 2.98
C ILE A 172 -0.75 30.76 3.81
N ARG A 173 -1.96 30.92 4.38
CA ARG A 173 -2.29 32.07 5.24
C ARG A 173 -1.39 32.15 6.47
N SER A 174 -1.08 31.01 7.09
CA SER A 174 -0.20 30.97 8.27
C SER A 174 1.25 31.32 7.93
N GLU A 175 1.75 30.84 6.78
CA GLU A 175 3.09 31.15 6.28
C GLU A 175 3.22 32.64 5.91
N GLU A 176 2.20 33.23 5.30
CA GLU A 176 2.14 34.67 5.01
C GLU A 176 2.21 35.50 6.29
N LYS A 177 1.43 35.14 7.32
CA LYS A 177 1.46 35.81 8.62
C LYS A 177 2.84 35.71 9.29
N LEU A 178 3.42 34.51 9.31
CA LEU A 178 4.73 34.28 9.90
C LEU A 178 5.82 35.05 9.16
N ARG A 179 5.77 35.08 7.82
CA ARG A 179 6.69 35.88 7.00
C ARG A 179 6.57 37.37 7.32
N ALA A 180 5.35 37.90 7.43
CA ALA A 180 5.13 39.29 7.81
C ALA A 180 5.71 39.60 9.20
N GLN A 181 5.48 38.73 10.18
CA GLN A 181 6.04 38.88 11.53
C GLN A 181 7.58 38.86 11.53
N ILE A 182 8.19 37.90 10.82
CA ILE A 182 9.66 37.85 10.67
C ILE A 182 10.20 39.11 10.02
N SER A 183 9.54 39.62 8.96
CA SER A 183 9.94 40.87 8.32
C SER A 183 9.87 42.06 9.27
N THR A 184 8.82 42.16 10.09
CA THR A 184 8.71 43.24 11.10
C THR A 184 9.80 43.13 12.18
N PHE A 185 10.10 41.92 12.63
CA PHE A 185 11.17 41.67 13.60
C PHE A 185 12.54 42.04 13.03
N HIS A 186 12.83 41.62 11.79
CA HIS A 186 14.07 41.97 11.11
C HIS A 186 14.22 43.48 10.93
N HIS A 187 13.13 44.18 10.61
CA HIS A 187 13.13 45.64 10.51
C HIS A 187 13.43 46.31 11.85
N CYS A 188 12.74 45.90 12.92
CA CYS A 188 12.97 46.41 14.28
C CYS A 188 14.41 46.14 14.76
N HIS A 189 14.91 44.92 14.58
CA HIS A 189 16.30 44.58 14.90
C HIS A 189 17.30 45.42 14.11
N SER A 190 17.06 45.62 12.82
CA SER A 190 17.91 46.46 11.97
C SER A 190 17.92 47.91 12.43
N GLN A 191 16.75 48.44 12.83
CA GLN A 191 16.62 49.78 13.39
C GLN A 191 17.40 49.92 14.71
N HIS A 192 17.18 49.02 15.67
CA HIS A 192 17.91 49.04 16.94
C HIS A 192 19.43 48.95 16.74
N ARG A 193 19.89 48.13 15.79
CA ARG A 193 21.31 48.04 15.48
C ARG A 193 21.86 49.38 14.98
N LEU A 194 21.14 50.05 14.08
CA LEU A 194 21.53 51.37 13.59
C LEU A 194 21.57 52.40 14.73
N ASP A 195 20.53 52.42 15.58
CA ASP A 195 20.43 53.36 16.69
C ASP A 195 21.59 53.15 17.69
N ILE A 196 21.88 51.90 18.07
CA ILE A 196 23.01 51.55 18.96
C ILE A 196 24.34 51.97 18.34
N THR A 197 24.58 51.67 17.06
CA THR A 197 25.82 52.08 16.38
C THR A 197 25.96 53.61 16.38
N SER A 198 24.89 54.34 16.10
CA SER A 198 24.91 55.81 16.09
C SER A 198 25.22 56.40 17.47
N LEU A 199 24.64 55.83 18.54
CA LEU A 199 24.86 56.27 19.91
C LEU A 199 26.31 56.01 20.36
N LEU A 200 26.88 54.87 19.96
CA LEU A 200 28.28 54.53 20.23
C LEU A 200 29.23 55.46 19.48
N ASP A 201 28.95 55.77 18.22
CA ASP A 201 29.75 56.70 17.41
C ASP A 201 29.71 58.14 17.97
N GLU A 202 28.54 58.59 18.44
CA GLU A 202 28.37 59.88 19.12
C GLU A 202 29.15 59.90 20.45
N GLY A 203 28.99 58.87 21.28
CA GLY A 203 29.74 58.71 22.53
C GLY A 203 31.25 58.68 22.32
N PHE A 204 31.73 57.95 21.30
CA PHE A 204 33.14 57.92 20.92
C PHE A 204 33.63 59.29 20.46
N SER A 205 32.81 60.03 19.70
CA SER A 205 33.12 61.39 19.26
C SER A 205 33.23 62.36 20.43
N HIS A 206 32.35 62.26 21.43
CA HIS A 206 32.42 63.05 22.66
C HIS A 206 33.67 62.74 23.48
N ILE A 207 33.98 61.47 23.69
CA ILE A 207 35.20 61.05 24.42
C ILE A 207 36.44 61.54 23.67
N LYS A 208 36.46 61.42 22.34
CA LYS A 208 37.56 61.91 21.51
C LYS A 208 37.72 63.43 21.61
N SER A 209 36.62 64.18 21.59
CA SER A 209 36.64 65.64 21.80
C SER A 209 37.14 66.01 23.19
N ALA A 210 36.65 65.36 24.24
CA ALA A 210 37.11 65.57 25.62
C ALA A 210 38.60 65.24 25.79
N ARG A 211 39.07 64.13 25.19
CA ARG A 211 40.48 63.77 25.14
C ARG A 211 41.31 64.87 24.47
N ASN A 212 40.89 65.34 23.29
CA ASN A 212 41.60 66.40 22.57
C ASN A 212 41.65 67.69 23.41
N MET A 213 40.56 68.06 24.09
CA MET A 213 40.52 69.21 24.98
C MET A 213 41.49 69.05 26.17
N VAL A 214 41.55 67.87 26.79
CA VAL A 214 42.52 67.58 27.86
C VAL A 214 43.95 67.64 27.33
N GLU A 215 44.21 67.09 26.15
CA GLU A 215 45.52 67.14 25.51
C GLU A 215 45.95 68.58 25.18
N GLU A 216 45.03 69.42 24.68
CA GLU A 216 45.27 70.84 24.47
C GLU A 216 45.53 71.59 25.78
N LYS A 217 44.77 71.30 26.84
CA LYS A 217 45.01 71.89 28.18
C LYS A 217 46.35 71.43 28.76
N LEU A 218 46.73 70.17 28.59
CA LEU A 218 48.02 69.65 29.01
C LEU A 218 49.17 70.30 28.25
N LYS A 219 49.05 70.46 26.92
CA LYS A 219 50.00 71.25 26.12
C LYS A 219 50.07 72.71 26.58
N GLY A 220 48.94 73.29 26.98
CA GLY A 220 48.87 74.62 27.62
C GLY A 220 49.56 74.69 28.98
N CYS A 221 49.43 73.65 29.82
CA CYS A 221 50.13 73.54 31.10
C CYS A 221 51.65 73.36 30.91
N SER A 222 52.10 72.57 29.92
CA SER A 222 53.53 72.46 29.60
C SER A 222 54.16 73.76 29.09
N MET A 223 53.35 74.74 28.65
CA MET A 223 53.84 76.10 28.37
C MET A 223 53.93 76.97 29.63
N SER A 224 53.16 76.66 30.68
CA SER A 224 53.24 77.31 31.99
C SER A 224 54.31 76.71 32.91
N GLU A 225 54.72 75.46 32.69
CA GLU A 225 55.80 74.78 33.43
C GLU A 225 57.22 75.18 32.97
N ARG A 226 57.35 76.05 31.96
CA ARG A 226 58.65 76.65 31.66
C ARG A 226 59.07 77.74 32.64
N ASP A 227 58.16 78.18 33.50
CA ASP A 227 58.43 79.13 34.57
C ASP A 227 57.86 78.57 35.88
N LEU A 228 58.57 77.65 36.54
CA LEU A 228 58.70 77.51 38.01
C LEU A 228 59.31 76.14 38.38
N ASN A 229 60.60 76.19 38.75
CA ASN A 229 61.26 75.39 39.79
C ASN A 229 61.41 73.87 39.55
N SER A 230 62.63 73.37 39.35
CA SER A 230 63.65 73.11 40.38
C SER A 230 63.26 72.03 41.41
N SER A 231 64.17 71.05 41.50
CA SER A 231 64.29 70.01 42.53
C SER A 231 63.68 68.63 42.25
N GLN A 232 64.62 67.72 41.98
CA GLN A 232 64.71 66.35 42.48
C GLN A 232 64.21 65.22 41.56
N VAL A 233 65.21 64.68 40.86
CA VAL A 233 65.28 63.30 40.38
C VAL A 233 65.12 62.36 41.56
N ASP A 234 64.18 61.41 41.47
CA ASP A 234 64.47 60.03 41.87
C ASP A 234 63.66 59.02 41.06
N ASP A 235 64.38 57.94 40.80
CA ASP A 235 64.23 56.88 39.82
C ASP A 235 63.22 55.83 40.29
N LEU A 236 62.20 55.49 39.48
CA LEU A 236 61.48 54.21 39.63
C LEU A 236 60.82 53.79 38.30
N LYS A 237 61.52 52.85 37.67
CA LYS A 237 61.15 52.03 36.51
C LYS A 237 59.68 51.59 36.56
N PHE A 238 58.93 51.89 35.50
CA PHE A 238 57.68 51.21 35.15
C PHE A 238 58.02 49.77 34.76
N ASN A 239 57.82 48.83 35.69
CA ASN A 239 57.77 47.41 35.36
C ASN A 239 56.42 47.06 34.73
N GLU A 240 56.50 46.31 33.64
CA GLU A 240 55.43 45.56 33.00
C GLU A 240 54.54 44.89 34.03
N LEU A 241 53.26 45.26 34.07
CA LEU A 241 52.20 44.47 34.70
C LEU A 241 51.31 43.91 33.60
N GLU A 242 51.82 42.78 33.12
CA GLU A 242 51.13 41.72 32.39
C GLU A 242 49.76 41.44 33.04
N PHE A 243 48.69 41.63 32.28
CA PHE A 243 47.33 41.27 32.69
C PHE A 243 47.23 39.74 32.73
N GLN A 244 47.37 39.17 33.92
CA GLN A 244 47.18 37.74 34.12
C GLN A 244 45.73 37.42 34.49
N ASP A 245 45.09 36.65 33.60
CA ASP A 245 43.77 36.03 33.70
C ASP A 245 43.44 35.51 35.11
N VAL A 246 42.36 36.02 35.70
CA VAL A 246 41.73 35.40 36.88
C VAL A 246 40.94 34.17 36.41
N ARG A 247 41.60 33.01 36.48
CA ARG A 247 40.93 31.72 36.51
C ARG A 247 40.08 31.64 37.79
N ILE A 248 38.77 31.50 37.60
CA ILE A 248 37.82 31.13 38.66
C ILE A 248 38.08 29.66 39.00
N ASN A 249 38.75 29.41 40.12
CA ASN A 249 38.72 28.12 40.78
C ASN A 249 37.70 28.18 41.91
N ASN A 250 36.71 27.29 41.82
CA ASN A 250 35.86 26.89 42.93
C ASN A 250 36.73 26.22 43.99
N ASP A 251 36.58 26.59 45.27
CA ASP A 251 36.54 25.61 46.37
C ASP A 251 36.01 26.24 47.67
N ASP A 252 35.51 25.33 48.50
CA ASP A 252 34.65 25.39 49.68
C ASP A 252 34.97 26.36 50.84
N GLY A 253 33.87 26.77 51.48
CA GLY A 253 33.61 26.53 52.91
C GLY A 253 34.42 27.30 53.95
N SER A 254 33.75 28.18 54.70
CA SER A 254 33.56 28.03 56.15
C SER A 254 32.94 29.27 56.81
N ASP A 255 32.12 28.98 57.82
CA ASP A 255 31.40 29.87 58.74
C ASP A 255 32.20 31.07 59.27
N LEU A 256 31.47 32.15 59.61
CA LEU A 256 31.61 32.83 60.91
C LEU A 256 30.47 33.84 61.17
N ILE A 257 29.54 33.38 62.00
CA ILE A 257 28.80 34.07 63.07
C ILE A 257 29.14 35.56 63.25
N PHE A 258 28.13 36.44 63.21
CA PHE A 258 28.12 37.63 64.07
C PHE A 258 26.75 37.94 64.70
N LYS A 259 26.76 37.76 66.04
CA LYS A 259 25.91 38.26 67.13
C LYS A 259 24.70 39.15 66.81
N ARG A 260 23.56 38.61 67.25
CA ARG A 260 22.39 39.28 67.84
C ARG A 260 22.79 40.22 68.99
N ASN A 261 22.31 41.46 68.96
CA ASN A 261 21.94 42.26 70.12
C ASN A 261 20.72 43.12 69.76
N GLU A 262 19.81 43.23 70.72
CA GLU A 262 18.41 43.63 70.64
C GLU A 262 18.23 45.14 71.00
N PRO A 263 17.00 45.67 71.18
CA PRO A 263 16.31 46.56 70.26
C PRO A 263 16.29 48.04 70.73
N CYS A 264 16.02 48.98 69.83
CA CYS A 264 15.52 50.30 70.21
C CYS A 264 14.36 50.70 69.28
N SER A 265 13.16 50.72 69.84
CA SER A 265 11.97 51.26 69.20
C SER A 265 12.05 52.79 69.21
N THR A 266 11.97 53.41 68.03
CA THR A 266 11.30 54.71 67.89
C THR A 266 10.37 54.67 66.69
N THR A 267 9.09 54.75 67.03
CA THR A 267 7.93 55.01 66.19
C THR A 267 8.14 56.17 65.21
N THR A 268 7.86 55.95 63.92
CA THR A 268 7.14 56.90 63.05
C THR A 268 6.69 56.23 61.76
N THR A 269 5.39 56.39 61.45
CA THR A 269 4.74 56.22 60.13
C THR A 269 4.63 54.81 59.53
N THR A 270 3.62 54.09 60.02
CA THR A 270 2.84 53.14 59.21
C THR A 270 2.08 53.91 58.12
N VAL A 271 2.45 53.69 56.86
CA VAL A 271 1.66 53.74 55.60
C VAL A 271 2.70 53.88 54.47
N GLY A 272 3.07 52.78 53.82
CA GLY A 272 4.00 52.82 52.66
C GLY A 272 4.67 51.50 52.26
N ASN A 273 4.89 50.56 53.19
CA ASN A 273 5.70 49.35 52.90
C ASN A 273 4.91 48.12 52.40
N SER A 274 3.57 48.17 52.37
CA SER A 274 2.73 47.09 51.80
C SER A 274 3.02 46.88 50.31
N ASP A 275 3.17 47.98 49.58
CA ASP A 275 3.13 47.92 48.12
C ASP A 275 4.49 47.55 47.53
N ALA A 276 5.60 47.91 48.19
CA ALA A 276 6.94 47.46 47.83
C ALA A 276 7.13 45.94 48.07
N SER A 277 6.60 45.42 49.19
CA SER A 277 6.64 43.98 49.49
C SER A 277 5.76 43.17 48.54
N LYS A 278 4.57 43.68 48.19
CA LYS A 278 3.71 43.07 47.17
C LYS A 278 4.31 43.14 45.77
N ALA A 279 4.91 44.26 45.39
CA ALA A 279 5.59 44.40 44.10
C ALA A 279 6.77 43.43 43.98
N LEU A 280 7.55 43.24 45.04
CA LEU A 280 8.62 42.24 45.08
C LEU A 280 8.10 40.80 44.98
N ALA A 281 7.01 40.48 45.69
CA ALA A 281 6.38 39.16 45.61
C ALA A 281 5.81 38.87 44.22
N LEU A 282 5.20 39.87 43.57
CA LEU A 282 4.73 39.76 42.18
C LEU A 282 5.89 39.58 41.20
N ALA A 283 6.96 40.37 41.32
CA ALA A 283 8.16 40.22 40.47
C ALA A 283 8.84 38.86 40.65
N LEU A 284 8.89 38.33 41.88
CA LEU A 284 9.38 36.98 42.15
C LEU A 284 8.47 35.92 41.53
N ASN A 285 7.15 36.09 41.63
CA ASN A 285 6.20 35.16 41.03
C ASN A 285 6.28 35.15 39.50
N GLU A 286 6.37 36.32 38.87
CA GLU A 286 6.59 36.47 37.42
C GLU A 286 7.94 35.86 36.99
N LYS A 287 8.99 35.99 37.81
CA LYS A 287 10.28 35.35 37.53
C LYS A 287 10.20 33.82 37.64
N VAL A 288 9.45 33.30 38.61
CA VAL A 288 9.22 31.85 38.74
C VAL A 288 8.37 31.32 37.58
N GLU A 289 7.34 32.05 37.18
CA GLU A 289 6.48 31.70 36.03
C GLU A 289 7.27 31.71 34.71
N THR A 290 8.09 32.74 34.49
CA THR A 290 8.96 32.81 33.31
C THR A 290 10.02 31.70 33.29
N LEU A 291 10.61 31.35 34.44
CA LEU A 291 11.55 30.22 34.54
C LEU A 291 10.86 28.86 34.30
N LEU A 292 9.62 28.68 34.77
CA LEU A 292 8.82 27.48 34.49
C LEU A 292 8.51 27.33 32.99
N LEU A 293 8.12 28.42 32.33
CA LEU A 293 7.90 28.44 30.88
C LEU A 293 9.19 28.13 30.10
N LEU A 294 10.33 28.70 30.52
CA LEU A 294 11.63 28.42 29.93
C LEU A 294 12.02 26.95 30.10
N SER A 295 11.81 26.38 31.28
CA SER A 295 12.08 24.96 31.57
C SER A 295 11.23 24.02 30.72
N GLN A 296 9.93 24.30 30.57
CA GLN A 296 9.06 23.50 29.68
C GLN A 296 9.45 23.63 28.20
N GLN A 297 9.90 24.81 27.78
CA GLN A 297 10.37 25.04 26.42
C GLN A 297 11.68 24.28 26.14
N GLU A 298 12.61 24.25 27.10
CA GLU A 298 13.84 23.47 27.01
C GLU A 298 13.55 21.96 26.95
N GLU A 299 12.64 21.45 27.77
CA GLU A 299 12.21 20.05 27.73
C GLU A 299 11.58 19.69 26.37
N ARG A 300 10.71 20.55 25.84
CA ARG A 300 10.12 20.36 24.51
C ARG A 300 11.18 20.33 23.42
N HIS A 301 12.16 21.22 23.47
CA HIS A 301 13.27 21.24 22.52
C HIS A 301 14.19 20.02 22.65
N LEU A 302 14.37 19.48 23.84
CA LEU A 302 15.13 18.25 24.06
C LEU A 302 14.38 17.04 23.48
N LEU A 303 13.08 16.93 23.76
CA LEU A 303 12.22 15.88 23.20
C LEU A 303 12.17 15.95 21.67
N GLU A 304 12.01 17.14 21.09
CA GLU A 304 12.02 17.34 19.65
C GLU A 304 13.36 16.93 19.02
N ARG A 305 14.50 17.27 19.65
CA ARG A 305 15.82 16.80 19.21
C ARG A 305 15.95 15.29 19.26
N ASN A 306 15.48 14.65 20.33
CA ASN A 306 15.53 13.20 20.50
C ASN A 306 14.66 12.47 19.48
N VAL A 307 13.44 12.96 19.24
CA VAL A 307 12.52 12.41 18.23
C VAL A 307 13.13 12.58 16.84
N ASN A 308 13.66 13.76 16.51
CA ASN A 308 14.32 14.01 15.22
C ASN A 308 15.55 13.12 15.03
N ALA A 309 16.37 12.91 16.05
CA ALA A 309 17.52 12.00 15.99
C ALA A 309 17.09 10.54 15.78
N ALA A 310 16.03 10.09 16.47
CA ALA A 310 15.48 8.74 16.30
C ALA A 310 14.89 8.55 14.89
N MET A 311 14.16 9.54 14.37
CA MET A 311 13.63 9.53 13.01
C MET A 311 14.76 9.50 11.97
N GLN A 312 15.79 10.32 12.15
CA GLN A 312 16.95 10.35 11.26
C GLN A 312 17.68 8.99 11.23
N LYS A 313 17.88 8.37 12.39
CA LYS A 313 18.46 7.02 12.49
C LYS A 313 17.61 5.97 11.76
N LYS A 314 16.28 6.08 11.84
CA LYS A 314 15.36 5.18 11.12
C LYS A 314 15.40 5.39 9.61
N ILE A 315 15.52 6.63 9.15
CA ILE A 315 15.70 6.95 7.73
C ILE A 315 17.00 6.32 7.20
N GLU A 316 18.11 6.48 7.91
CA GLU A 316 19.40 5.91 7.52
C GLU A 316 19.39 4.37 7.53
N GLU A 317 18.69 3.77 8.50
CA GLU A 317 18.48 2.32 8.56
C GLU A 317 17.68 1.81 7.36
N LEU A 318 16.57 2.48 7.02
CA LEU A 318 15.76 2.14 5.85
C LEU A 318 16.54 2.31 4.54
N GLN A 319 17.35 3.36 4.42
CA GLN A 319 18.22 3.57 3.26
C GLN A 319 19.27 2.45 3.12
N ARG A 320 19.91 2.05 4.22
CA ARG A 320 20.84 0.91 4.23
C ARG A 320 20.15 -0.41 3.85
N ASN A 321 18.97 -0.66 4.40
CA ASN A 321 18.18 -1.86 4.08
C ASN A 321 17.78 -1.89 2.61
N LEU A 322 17.32 -0.75 2.07
CA LEU A 322 16.97 -0.64 0.66
C LEU A 322 18.17 -0.91 -0.26
N LEU A 323 19.33 -0.35 0.07
CA LEU A 323 20.57 -0.60 -0.68
C LEU A 323 20.96 -2.07 -0.64
N GLN A 324 20.90 -2.70 0.53
CA GLN A 324 21.20 -4.12 0.70
C GLN A 324 20.24 -5.00 -0.10
N VAL A 325 18.92 -4.79 0.02
CA VAL A 325 17.91 -5.56 -0.71
C VAL A 325 18.07 -5.40 -2.21
N THR A 326 18.41 -4.19 -2.67
CA THR A 326 18.66 -3.93 -4.09
C THR A 326 19.88 -4.70 -4.57
N ASN A 327 20.98 -4.67 -3.82
CA ASN A 327 22.20 -5.41 -4.16
C ASN A 327 21.97 -6.93 -4.15
N GLU A 328 21.24 -7.45 -3.17
CA GLU A 328 20.89 -8.87 -3.09
C GLU A 328 19.99 -9.29 -4.25
N LYS A 329 18.98 -8.48 -4.60
CA LYS A 329 18.11 -8.74 -5.75
C LYS A 329 18.89 -8.71 -7.07
N VAL A 330 19.80 -7.75 -7.27
CA VAL A 330 20.66 -7.68 -8.45
C VAL A 330 21.55 -8.93 -8.52
N LYS A 331 22.11 -9.37 -7.39
CA LYS A 331 22.92 -10.59 -7.33
C LYS A 331 22.11 -11.84 -7.69
N ALA A 332 20.89 -11.98 -7.16
CA ALA A 332 20.00 -13.09 -7.48
C ALA A 332 19.61 -13.10 -8.97
N LEU A 333 19.31 -11.92 -9.55
CA LEU A 333 19.03 -11.80 -10.98
C LEU A 333 20.24 -12.13 -11.85
N MET A 334 21.45 -11.75 -11.43
CA MET A 334 22.69 -12.08 -12.12
C MET A 334 22.97 -13.59 -12.08
N GLU A 335 22.74 -14.25 -10.95
CA GLU A 335 22.87 -15.69 -10.80
C GLU A 335 21.79 -16.46 -11.58
N LEU A 336 20.55 -15.96 -11.63
CA LEU A 336 19.48 -16.50 -12.46
C LEU A 336 19.81 -16.39 -13.96
N ALA A 337 20.34 -15.26 -14.39
CA ALA A 337 20.80 -15.07 -15.77
C ALA A 337 21.92 -16.05 -16.12
N GLN A 338 22.85 -16.31 -15.18
CA GLN A 338 23.89 -17.32 -15.38
C GLN A 338 23.32 -18.73 -15.48
N LEU A 339 22.40 -19.10 -14.59
CA LEU A 339 21.77 -20.43 -14.60
C LEU A 339 20.98 -20.66 -15.89
N LYS A 340 20.31 -19.63 -16.41
CA LYS A 340 19.60 -19.70 -17.70
C LYS A 340 20.56 -19.96 -18.87
N ARG A 341 21.74 -19.32 -18.89
CA ARG A 341 22.78 -19.61 -19.90
C ARG A 341 23.29 -21.04 -19.79
N ASP A 342 23.56 -21.50 -18.56
CA ASP A 342 24.07 -22.86 -18.33
C ASP A 342 23.03 -23.92 -18.76
N HIS A 343 21.74 -23.67 -18.51
CA HIS A 343 20.65 -24.54 -18.96
C HIS A 343 20.52 -24.56 -20.49
N GLN A 344 20.59 -23.41 -21.16
CA GLN A 344 20.60 -23.34 -22.62
C GLN A 344 21.79 -24.10 -23.23
N LEU A 345 22.97 -23.97 -22.62
CA LEU A 345 24.17 -24.68 -23.07
C LEU A 345 24.08 -26.20 -22.84
N LEU A 346 23.44 -26.64 -21.76
CA LEU A 346 23.15 -28.06 -21.53
C LEU A 346 22.10 -28.59 -22.52
N GLN A 347 21.05 -27.82 -22.79
CA GLN A 347 20.02 -28.16 -23.77
C GLN A 347 20.63 -28.29 -25.19
N GLU A 348 21.52 -27.36 -25.56
CA GLU A 348 22.24 -27.42 -26.84
C GLU A 348 23.15 -28.66 -26.93
N LYS A 349 23.85 -29.01 -25.85
CA LYS A 349 24.65 -30.24 -25.79
C LYS A 349 23.81 -31.52 -25.88
N VAL A 350 22.63 -31.55 -25.25
CA VAL A 350 21.69 -32.68 -25.37
C VAL A 350 21.18 -32.80 -26.80
N ASN A 351 20.87 -31.69 -27.45
CA ASN A 351 20.43 -31.65 -28.85
C ASN A 351 21.56 -32.03 -29.84
N GLN A 352 22.82 -31.70 -29.51
CA GLN A 352 23.97 -32.16 -30.29
C GLN A 352 24.26 -33.65 -30.08
N ALA A 353 24.07 -34.16 -28.86
CA ALA A 353 24.22 -35.59 -28.53
C ALA A 353 23.14 -36.45 -29.21
N SER A 354 21.89 -35.97 -29.29
CA SER A 354 20.82 -36.65 -30.01
C SER A 354 21.06 -36.70 -31.53
N ARG A 355 21.73 -35.68 -32.09
CA ARG A 355 22.17 -35.67 -33.50
C ARG A 355 23.39 -36.57 -33.77
N GLN A 356 24.21 -36.89 -32.75
CA GLN A 356 25.38 -37.78 -32.88
C GLN A 356 25.09 -39.26 -32.59
N GLY A 357 23.85 -39.64 -32.26
CA GLY A 357 23.45 -41.05 -32.15
C GLY A 357 24.22 -41.87 -31.10
N LYS A 358 24.73 -41.24 -30.03
CA LYS A 358 25.36 -41.95 -28.91
C LYS A 358 24.41 -42.04 -27.73
N SER A 359 24.24 -43.27 -27.22
CA SER A 359 23.37 -43.57 -26.08
C SER A 359 23.72 -42.72 -24.85
N VAL A 360 22.69 -42.20 -24.19
CA VAL A 360 22.76 -41.30 -23.03
C VAL A 360 23.48 -41.93 -21.81
N GLY A 361 23.74 -43.24 -21.83
CA GLY A 361 24.38 -43.97 -20.73
C GLY A 361 25.92 -43.86 -20.63
N GLU A 362 26.63 -43.38 -21.66
CA GLU A 362 28.10 -43.50 -21.69
C GLU A 362 28.88 -42.22 -21.29
N ILE A 363 28.18 -41.10 -21.02
CA ILE A 363 28.79 -39.84 -20.54
C ILE A 363 28.59 -39.68 -19.02
N ALA A 364 28.43 -40.78 -18.27
CA ALA A 364 28.47 -40.77 -16.81
C ALA A 364 29.89 -40.93 -16.25
N VAL A 365 30.87 -41.30 -17.08
CA VAL A 365 32.23 -41.63 -16.61
C VAL A 365 33.27 -40.76 -17.31
N LYS A 366 33.44 -39.53 -16.80
CA LYS A 366 34.71 -38.78 -16.69
C LYS A 366 34.44 -37.26 -16.58
N ARG A 367 34.15 -36.80 -15.36
CA ARG A 367 34.88 -35.70 -14.70
C ARG A 367 34.37 -35.51 -13.27
N PRO A 368 35.23 -35.06 -12.35
CA PRO A 368 35.02 -35.21 -10.93
C PRO A 368 33.82 -34.36 -10.48
N VAL A 369 32.93 -35.03 -9.77
CA VAL A 369 31.96 -34.44 -8.85
C VAL A 369 32.78 -33.64 -7.84
N GLN A 370 32.98 -32.34 -8.10
CA GLN A 370 33.26 -31.41 -7.04
C GLN A 370 31.89 -30.99 -6.51
N GLU A 371 31.50 -31.61 -5.39
CA GLU A 371 30.36 -31.29 -4.54
C GLU A 371 30.04 -29.79 -4.58
N LYS A 372 28.96 -29.44 -5.27
CA LYS A 372 28.25 -28.17 -5.08
C LYS A 372 26.97 -28.40 -4.28
N ASP A 373 26.95 -29.40 -3.42
CA ASP A 373 25.84 -29.71 -2.52
C ASP A 373 25.62 -28.62 -1.44
N GLY A 374 26.49 -27.60 -1.40
CA GLY A 374 26.33 -26.40 -0.59
C GLY A 374 25.70 -25.18 -1.29
N ARG A 375 25.51 -25.17 -2.62
CA ARG A 375 25.18 -23.91 -3.31
C ARG A 375 23.70 -23.51 -3.24
N LEU A 376 22.78 -24.49 -3.24
CA LEU A 376 21.34 -24.26 -3.05
C LEU A 376 20.94 -24.25 -1.57
N LYS A 377 21.62 -25.03 -0.72
CA LYS A 377 21.41 -25.02 0.75
C LYS A 377 21.77 -23.69 1.41
N ASN A 378 22.68 -22.92 0.83
CA ASN A 378 23.05 -21.59 1.35
C ASN A 378 22.03 -20.48 1.03
N LEU A 379 21.16 -20.66 0.03
CA LEU A 379 20.10 -19.71 -0.30
C LEU A 379 18.91 -19.83 0.66
N LEU A 380 18.69 -21.02 1.20
CA LEU A 380 17.64 -21.34 2.18
C LEU A 380 18.22 -21.57 3.57
N LYS A 381 19.38 -20.98 3.91
CA LYS A 381 19.83 -20.98 5.29
C LYS A 381 18.73 -20.34 6.12
N THR A 382 18.16 -21.16 6.98
CA THR A 382 17.06 -20.88 7.92
C THR A 382 17.28 -19.61 8.74
N SER A 383 18.51 -19.09 8.83
CA SER A 383 18.83 -17.77 9.38
C SER A 383 18.24 -16.58 8.63
N TYR A 384 18.09 -16.65 7.30
CA TYR A 384 17.53 -15.55 6.51
C TYR A 384 15.99 -15.51 6.63
N LEU A 385 15.32 -16.66 6.50
CA LEU A 385 13.87 -16.76 6.75
C LEU A 385 13.49 -16.47 8.21
N ARG A 386 14.32 -16.87 9.18
CA ARG A 386 14.11 -16.61 10.63
C ARG A 386 14.21 -15.13 10.99
N ARG A 387 15.06 -14.36 10.29
CA ARG A 387 15.14 -12.89 10.42
C ARG A 387 13.92 -12.19 9.79
N TRP A 388 13.36 -12.77 8.73
CA TRP A 388 12.16 -12.23 8.06
C TRP A 388 10.86 -12.50 8.85
N THR A 389 10.87 -13.50 9.74
CA THR A 389 9.71 -13.90 10.59
C THR A 389 9.74 -13.33 12.01
N GLY A 390 10.79 -12.60 12.40
CA GLY A 390 10.81 -11.83 13.65
C GLY A 390 10.88 -12.66 14.94
N ILE A 391 11.20 -13.94 14.87
CA ILE A 391 11.41 -14.78 16.06
C ILE A 391 12.86 -14.62 16.50
N GLN A 392 13.08 -13.78 17.50
CA GLN A 392 14.35 -13.69 18.22
C GLN A 392 14.17 -14.24 19.64
N ASP A 393 14.85 -15.37 19.87
CA ASP A 393 15.35 -15.93 21.12
C ASP A 393 14.48 -15.79 22.39
N SER A 394 13.56 -16.74 22.58
CA SER A 394 13.30 -17.29 23.92
C SER A 394 13.43 -18.82 23.85
N ASP A 395 14.40 -19.31 24.61
CA ASP A 395 14.71 -20.70 24.87
C ASP A 395 13.47 -21.50 25.30
N GLY A 396 13.27 -22.71 24.76
CA GLY A 396 12.09 -23.52 25.07
C GLY A 396 11.78 -24.59 24.03
N ASN A 397 12.39 -25.75 24.24
CA ASN A 397 12.08 -27.05 23.65
C ASN A 397 10.57 -27.36 23.60
N ASP A 398 10.04 -27.78 22.44
CA ASP A 398 9.28 -29.04 22.32
C ASP A 398 8.86 -29.34 20.88
N ALA A 399 8.62 -30.63 20.66
CA ALA A 399 8.75 -31.35 19.41
C ALA A 399 7.50 -31.36 18.51
N ASP A 400 7.77 -31.50 17.22
CA ASP A 400 7.16 -32.45 16.27
C ASP A 400 5.62 -32.50 16.11
N THR A 401 5.12 -32.09 14.92
CA THR A 401 4.27 -32.95 14.08
C THR A 401 4.01 -32.34 12.68
N HIS A 402 4.51 -33.02 11.64
CA HIS A 402 3.83 -33.49 10.41
C HIS A 402 2.63 -32.69 9.82
N ARG A 403 2.38 -32.57 8.51
CA ARG A 403 3.01 -32.97 7.23
C ARG A 403 2.17 -32.35 6.09
N ASP A 404 2.81 -32.10 4.94
CA ASP A 404 2.34 -32.12 3.55
C ASP A 404 0.83 -32.12 3.21
N SER A 405 0.41 -31.15 2.38
CA SER A 405 -0.27 -31.47 1.11
C SER A 405 -0.16 -30.31 0.12
N GLU A 406 0.58 -30.57 -0.94
CA GLU A 406 0.53 -29.90 -2.24
C GLU A 406 -0.89 -30.01 -2.83
N VAL A 407 -1.33 -29.02 -3.63
CA VAL A 407 -2.17 -29.14 -4.85
C VAL A 407 -2.80 -27.79 -5.26
N ILE A 408 -2.37 -27.36 -6.46
CA ILE A 408 -3.09 -26.62 -7.54
C ILE A 408 -3.16 -25.08 -7.52
N TYR A 409 -2.64 -24.54 -8.63
CA TYR A 409 -2.68 -23.17 -9.13
C TYR A 409 -4.11 -22.72 -9.47
N ALA A 410 -4.48 -21.50 -9.07
CA ALA A 410 -4.83 -20.39 -9.95
C ALA A 410 -5.52 -19.26 -9.16
N ASP A 411 -5.23 -18.03 -9.60
CA ASP A 411 -5.95 -16.80 -9.27
C ASP A 411 -5.85 -16.26 -7.83
N ARG A 412 -4.90 -15.33 -7.62
CA ARG A 412 -5.12 -14.24 -6.66
C ARG A 412 -4.31 -13.02 -7.07
N ARG A 413 -5.04 -11.98 -7.52
CA ARG A 413 -4.62 -10.57 -7.38
C ARG A 413 -3.99 -10.35 -5.99
N PRO A 414 -3.06 -9.39 -5.82
CA PRO A 414 -2.35 -9.24 -4.56
C PRO A 414 -3.27 -8.68 -3.46
N THR A 415 -4.04 -9.54 -2.81
CA THR A 415 -4.69 -9.29 -1.51
C THR A 415 -3.65 -9.22 -0.38
N ASN A 416 -2.41 -9.66 -0.65
CA ASN A 416 -1.30 -9.75 0.30
C ASN A 416 -1.00 -8.45 1.08
N SER A 417 -1.28 -7.26 0.54
CA SER A 417 -1.05 -6.00 1.28
C SER A 417 -2.12 -5.75 2.36
N MET A 418 -3.39 -6.01 2.02
CA MET A 418 -4.50 -5.87 2.97
C MET A 418 -4.49 -7.03 3.97
N ASP A 419 -4.16 -8.24 3.53
CA ASP A 419 -4.02 -9.41 4.39
C ASP A 419 -2.82 -9.26 5.34
N TYR A 420 -1.72 -8.64 4.90
CA TYR A 420 -0.58 -8.31 5.77
C TYR A 420 -0.88 -7.19 6.77
N ALA A 421 -1.63 -6.15 6.37
CA ALA A 421 -2.10 -5.13 7.30
C ALA A 421 -3.09 -5.70 8.33
N ARG A 422 -4.01 -6.57 7.89
CA ARG A 422 -4.94 -7.29 8.75
C ARG A 422 -4.21 -8.20 9.74
N MET A 423 -3.27 -9.01 9.24
CA MET A 423 -2.45 -9.89 10.07
C MET A 423 -1.54 -9.10 11.04
N LYS A 424 -1.12 -7.89 10.68
CA LYS A 424 -0.40 -6.98 11.59
C LYS A 424 -1.29 -6.43 12.69
N ILE A 425 -2.52 -6.07 12.37
CA ILE A 425 -3.51 -5.63 13.35
C ILE A 425 -3.82 -6.79 14.29
N GLU A 426 -4.09 -7.98 13.76
CA GLU A 426 -4.35 -9.19 14.55
C GLU A 426 -3.16 -9.55 15.45
N ASN A 427 -1.92 -9.52 14.93
CA ASN A 427 -0.73 -9.73 15.76
C ASN A 427 -0.57 -8.65 16.84
N ALA A 428 -0.87 -7.39 16.52
CA ALA A 428 -0.80 -6.31 17.51
C ALA A 428 -1.86 -6.49 18.60
N THR A 429 -3.07 -6.90 18.23
CA THR A 429 -4.18 -7.19 19.16
C THR A 429 -3.87 -8.42 20.02
N LEU A 430 -3.35 -9.51 19.45
CA LEU A 430 -2.91 -10.68 20.19
C LEU A 430 -1.77 -10.35 21.15
N LYS A 431 -0.84 -9.48 20.73
CA LYS A 431 0.26 -9.02 21.60
C LYS A 431 -0.25 -8.16 22.75
N GLU A 432 -1.19 -7.24 22.50
CA GLU A 432 -1.85 -6.43 23.54
C GLU A 432 -2.64 -7.32 24.52
N SER A 433 -3.34 -8.34 24.03
CA SER A 433 -4.02 -9.35 24.86
C SER A 433 -3.03 -10.16 25.71
N LEU A 434 -1.89 -10.56 25.15
CA LEU A 434 -0.83 -11.27 25.88
C LEU A 434 -0.17 -10.40 26.96
N GLU A 435 0.10 -9.13 26.66
CA GLU A 435 0.63 -8.16 27.63
C GLU A 435 -0.41 -7.89 28.75
N SER A 436 -1.69 -7.76 28.40
CA SER A 436 -2.79 -7.64 29.37
C SER A 436 -2.91 -8.88 30.26
N MET A 437 -2.79 -10.09 29.70
CA MET A 437 -2.78 -11.35 30.44
C MET A 437 -1.59 -11.42 31.42
N ASP A 438 -0.41 -10.97 31.00
CA ASP A 438 0.78 -10.94 31.86
C ASP A 438 0.62 -9.92 33.01
N HIS A 439 0.00 -8.77 32.77
CA HIS A 439 -0.39 -7.83 33.83
C HIS A 439 -1.42 -8.42 34.80
N LEU A 440 -2.44 -9.10 34.28
CA LEU A 440 -3.46 -9.80 35.06
C LEU A 440 -2.83 -10.90 35.93
N ILE A 441 -1.97 -11.75 35.36
CA ILE A 441 -1.28 -12.82 36.09
C ILE A 441 -0.42 -12.23 37.21
N ARG A 442 0.28 -11.11 36.97
CA ARG A 442 1.04 -10.42 38.03
C ARG A 442 0.13 -9.87 39.13
N ALA A 443 -1.00 -9.25 38.78
CA ALA A 443 -1.95 -8.71 39.74
C ALA A 443 -2.58 -9.81 40.60
N VAL A 444 -3.05 -10.90 39.97
CA VAL A 444 -3.60 -12.08 40.68
C VAL A 444 -2.54 -12.74 41.56
N ARG A 445 -1.29 -12.91 41.07
CA ARG A 445 -0.19 -13.45 41.89
C ARG A 445 0.12 -12.54 43.07
N ARG A 446 0.13 -11.22 42.90
CA ARG A 446 0.32 -10.25 43.98
C ARG A 446 -0.78 -10.38 45.04
N LEU A 447 -2.05 -10.38 44.61
CA LEU A 447 -3.20 -10.53 45.52
C LEU A 447 -3.16 -11.87 46.25
N ARG A 448 -2.82 -12.97 45.56
CA ARG A 448 -2.64 -14.29 46.17
C ARG A 448 -1.53 -14.29 47.23
N LEU A 449 -0.39 -13.66 46.95
CA LEU A 449 0.72 -13.56 47.91
C LEU A 449 0.35 -12.69 49.12
N SER A 450 -0.37 -11.59 48.91
CA SER A 450 -0.90 -10.77 50.00
C SER A 450 -1.90 -11.54 50.87
N LEU A 451 -2.80 -12.31 50.24
CA LEU A 451 -3.74 -13.18 50.94
C LEU A 451 -3.02 -14.27 51.74
N LEU A 452 -1.97 -14.87 51.17
CA LEU A 452 -1.15 -15.88 51.84
C LEU A 452 -0.44 -15.30 53.07
N LYS A 453 0.09 -14.07 52.99
CA LYS A 453 0.66 -13.36 54.13
C LYS A 453 -0.38 -13.06 55.22
N VAL A 454 -1.61 -12.70 54.85
CA VAL A 454 -2.72 -12.51 55.81
C VAL A 454 -3.10 -13.84 56.48
N LYS A 455 -3.03 -14.96 55.75
CA LYS A 455 -3.25 -16.31 56.30
C LYS A 455 -2.12 -16.77 57.22
N GLU A 456 -0.85 -16.54 56.85
CA GLU A 456 0.30 -16.91 57.69
C GLU A 456 0.40 -16.05 58.96
N SER A 457 0.07 -14.76 58.87
CA SER A 457 -0.03 -13.87 60.03
C SER A 457 -1.24 -14.18 60.93
N ALA A 458 -2.28 -14.84 60.40
CA ALA A 458 -3.38 -15.38 61.20
C ALA A 458 -2.97 -16.61 62.03
N ALA A 459 -2.03 -17.41 61.52
CA ALA A 459 -1.55 -18.63 62.17
C ALA A 459 -0.45 -18.37 63.22
N SER A 460 0.16 -17.18 63.20
CA SER A 460 1.13 -16.72 64.19
C SER A 460 0.40 -15.96 65.30
N GLU A 461 0.25 -16.56 66.47
CA GLU A 461 -0.44 -15.97 67.63
C GLU A 461 0.11 -14.57 67.96
N GLY A 462 -0.73 -13.56 67.79
CA GLY A 462 -0.50 -12.21 68.32
C GLY A 462 -0.42 -11.11 67.27
N THR A 463 -1.53 -10.78 66.60
CA THR A 463 -1.93 -9.40 66.17
C THR A 463 -3.34 -9.47 65.56
N GLU A 464 -4.41 -9.39 66.36
CA GLU A 464 -5.79 -9.55 65.89
C GLU A 464 -6.36 -8.33 65.15
N TYR A 465 -5.85 -7.12 65.36
CA TYR A 465 -6.52 -5.90 64.83
C TYR A 465 -6.13 -5.52 63.39
N CYS A 466 -5.00 -5.99 62.86
CA CYS A 466 -4.49 -5.55 61.55
C CYS A 466 -4.96 -6.42 60.36
N SER A 467 -5.63 -7.54 60.64
CA SER A 467 -5.91 -8.57 59.63
C SER A 467 -7.24 -8.42 58.90
N SER A 468 -8.27 -7.79 59.49
CA SER A 468 -9.56 -7.57 58.82
C SER A 468 -9.50 -6.43 57.80
N GLU A 469 -8.83 -5.31 58.14
CA GLU A 469 -8.69 -4.16 57.25
C GLU A 469 -7.81 -4.50 56.03
N SER A 470 -6.75 -5.30 56.23
CA SER A 470 -5.92 -5.81 55.14
C SER A 470 -6.66 -6.82 54.24
N LEU A 471 -7.63 -7.56 54.77
CA LEU A 471 -8.48 -8.45 53.98
C LEU A 471 -9.54 -7.68 53.17
N ASP A 472 -10.14 -6.64 53.76
CA ASP A 472 -11.11 -5.77 53.09
C ASP A 472 -10.46 -4.97 51.94
N THR A 473 -9.22 -4.51 52.13
CA THR A 473 -8.44 -3.89 51.05
C THR A 473 -8.14 -4.87 49.91
N ILE A 474 -7.80 -6.13 50.21
CA ILE A 474 -7.61 -7.18 49.19
C ILE A 474 -8.91 -7.47 48.43
N ILE A 475 -10.04 -7.57 49.11
CA ILE A 475 -11.36 -7.79 48.49
C ILE A 475 -11.74 -6.61 47.59
N ASN A 476 -11.49 -5.38 48.04
CA ASN A 476 -11.77 -4.17 47.24
C ASN A 476 -10.87 -4.10 46.00
N GLU A 477 -9.58 -4.40 46.11
CA GLU A 477 -8.65 -4.45 44.97
C GLU A 477 -9.02 -5.57 43.98
N ALA A 478 -9.43 -6.75 44.48
CA ALA A 478 -9.92 -7.85 43.66
C ALA A 478 -11.24 -7.48 42.93
N ASN A 479 -12.17 -6.80 43.59
CA ASN A 479 -13.41 -6.32 42.96
C ASN A 479 -13.16 -5.21 41.91
N GLN A 480 -12.14 -4.37 42.11
CA GLN A 480 -11.70 -3.42 41.09
C GLN A 480 -11.13 -4.14 39.87
N LEU A 481 -10.33 -5.18 40.08
CA LEU A 481 -9.81 -6.02 38.99
C LEU A 481 -10.95 -6.75 38.25
N LYS A 482 -11.94 -7.28 38.98
CA LYS A 482 -13.17 -7.88 38.43
C LYS A 482 -13.95 -6.88 37.57
N THR A 483 -14.09 -5.64 38.04
CA THR A 483 -14.77 -4.56 37.31
C THR A 483 -13.99 -4.18 36.04
N ALA A 484 -12.66 -4.11 36.12
CA ALA A 484 -11.81 -3.84 34.96
C ALA A 484 -11.96 -4.92 33.88
N LEU A 485 -11.97 -6.19 34.26
CA LEU A 485 -12.18 -7.33 33.36
C LEU A 485 -13.59 -7.38 32.75
N GLY A 486 -14.61 -6.96 33.50
CA GLY A 486 -15.98 -6.82 32.98
C GLY A 486 -16.20 -5.61 32.06
N SER A 487 -15.31 -4.62 32.12
CA SER A 487 -15.38 -3.39 31.30
C SER A 487 -14.61 -3.46 29.98
N SER A 488 -13.85 -4.54 29.74
CA SER A 488 -13.19 -4.75 28.45
C SER A 488 -14.24 -5.07 27.38
N LEU A 489 -14.35 -4.23 26.36
CA LEU A 489 -15.28 -4.40 25.23
C LEU A 489 -15.13 -5.78 24.58
N PRO A 490 -16.23 -6.44 24.16
CA PRO A 490 -16.16 -7.63 23.34
C PRO A 490 -15.46 -7.26 22.02
N LEU A 491 -14.27 -7.82 21.77
CA LEU A 491 -13.57 -7.72 20.48
C LEU A 491 -14.30 -8.61 19.47
N SER A 492 -15.48 -8.18 19.04
CA SER A 492 -16.23 -8.87 18.00
C SER A 492 -15.60 -8.58 16.63
N TRP A 493 -14.66 -9.42 16.20
CA TRP A 493 -14.41 -9.70 14.79
C TRP A 493 -14.21 -11.21 14.60
N SER A 494 -15.32 -11.94 14.54
CA SER A 494 -15.40 -13.25 13.89
C SER A 494 -16.52 -13.19 12.85
N ALA A 495 -16.20 -12.69 11.66
CA ALA A 495 -17.05 -12.86 10.49
C ALA A 495 -16.64 -14.15 9.77
N GLU A 496 -16.76 -15.29 10.45
CA GLU A 496 -16.66 -16.62 9.87
C GLU A 496 -17.18 -17.66 10.88
N ALA A 497 -18.50 -17.81 10.92
CA ALA A 497 -19.16 -18.98 11.51
C ALA A 497 -20.56 -19.12 10.89
N ASP A 498 -20.59 -19.48 9.62
CA ASP A 498 -21.70 -20.26 9.07
C ASP A 498 -21.13 -21.57 8.55
N SER A 499 -20.80 -22.46 9.49
CA SER A 499 -20.69 -23.89 9.24
C SER A 499 -21.25 -24.61 10.47
N GLY A 500 -22.40 -25.24 10.26
CA GLY A 500 -23.12 -25.91 11.32
C GLY A 500 -22.30 -27.02 11.98
N SER A 501 -22.42 -27.12 13.30
CA SER A 501 -22.29 -28.40 13.99
C SER A 501 -22.99 -28.30 15.33
N PHE A 502 -23.97 -29.18 15.52
CA PHE A 502 -24.60 -29.51 16.78
C PHE A 502 -23.55 -29.79 17.87
N SER A 503 -23.74 -29.21 19.06
CA SER A 503 -23.38 -29.89 20.30
C SER A 503 -24.37 -29.49 21.39
N GLU A 504 -25.30 -30.41 21.60
CA GLU A 504 -26.13 -30.58 22.79
C GLU A 504 -25.29 -30.39 24.07
N ARG A 505 -25.65 -29.41 24.90
CA ARG A 505 -25.22 -29.40 26.30
C ARG A 505 -26.23 -28.67 27.20
N ILE A 506 -27.15 -29.49 27.70
CA ILE A 506 -27.74 -29.52 29.05
C ILE A 506 -28.14 -28.15 29.64
N GLU A 507 -29.45 -27.92 29.67
CA GLU A 507 -30.13 -26.96 30.56
C GLU A 507 -29.76 -27.22 32.03
N ILE A 508 -29.17 -26.22 32.69
CA ILE A 508 -29.31 -26.05 34.14
C ILE A 508 -29.67 -24.58 34.37
N ASP A 509 -30.96 -24.36 34.62
CA ASP A 509 -31.51 -23.09 35.07
C ASP A 509 -31.55 -23.09 36.59
N VAL A 510 -30.63 -22.35 37.25
CA VAL A 510 -30.85 -21.81 38.60
C VAL A 510 -30.07 -20.49 38.75
N ASN A 511 -30.80 -19.39 38.56
CA ASN A 511 -30.66 -18.12 39.27
C ASN A 511 -29.47 -17.19 38.95
N GLY A 512 -29.74 -16.18 38.11
CA GLY A 512 -29.20 -14.81 38.28
C GLY A 512 -28.08 -14.37 37.33
N HIS A 513 -28.48 -13.69 36.24
CA HIS A 513 -27.67 -12.83 35.36
C HIS A 513 -26.50 -13.48 34.61
N SER A 514 -26.81 -14.20 33.52
CA SER A 514 -25.83 -14.42 32.45
C SER A 514 -25.76 -13.18 31.56
N THR A 515 -24.77 -12.32 31.78
CA THR A 515 -24.26 -11.42 30.74
C THR A 515 -23.41 -12.25 29.78
N GLY A 516 -24.09 -13.07 28.97
CA GLY A 516 -23.49 -13.81 27.86
C GLY A 516 -23.17 -12.89 26.68
N GLU A 517 -22.52 -11.76 26.93
CA GLU A 517 -21.94 -10.91 25.90
C GLU A 517 -20.49 -11.32 25.71
N ASN A 518 -20.22 -12.16 24.71
CA ASN A 518 -18.92 -12.54 24.14
C ASN A 518 -17.66 -11.96 24.84
N MET A 519 -17.38 -12.44 26.05
CA MET A 519 -16.20 -12.06 26.81
C MET A 519 -15.00 -12.81 26.23
N ASP A 520 -13.88 -12.11 25.98
CA ASP A 520 -12.64 -12.76 25.50
C ASP A 520 -12.22 -13.88 26.47
N PHE A 521 -11.67 -14.98 25.95
CA PHE A 521 -11.22 -16.14 26.72
C PHE A 521 -10.23 -15.72 27.84
N VAL A 522 -9.41 -14.70 27.60
CA VAL A 522 -8.49 -14.14 28.60
C VAL A 522 -9.23 -13.43 29.73
N SER A 523 -10.25 -12.65 29.39
CA SER A 523 -11.09 -11.95 30.36
C SER A 523 -11.93 -12.94 31.17
N ALA A 524 -12.47 -13.99 30.54
CA ALA A 524 -13.19 -15.09 31.19
C ALA A 524 -12.32 -15.82 32.22
N ALA A 525 -11.13 -16.28 31.82
CA ALA A 525 -10.19 -16.93 32.73
C ALA A 525 -9.74 -15.99 33.87
N GLY A 526 -9.53 -14.70 33.58
CA GLY A 526 -9.22 -13.69 34.58
C GLY A 526 -10.33 -13.49 35.61
N PHE A 527 -11.58 -13.52 35.17
CA PHE A 527 -12.75 -13.39 36.02
C PHE A 527 -12.86 -14.56 36.99
N GLU A 528 -12.70 -15.80 36.51
CA GLU A 528 -12.68 -17.00 37.36
C GLU A 528 -11.56 -16.94 38.42
N MET A 529 -10.35 -16.53 38.01
CA MET A 529 -9.20 -16.41 38.92
C MET A 529 -9.43 -15.37 40.03
N VAL A 530 -10.09 -14.26 39.71
CA VAL A 530 -10.40 -13.20 40.68
C VAL A 530 -11.56 -13.59 41.59
N GLU A 531 -12.59 -14.27 41.07
CA GLU A 531 -13.68 -14.79 41.88
C GLU A 531 -13.21 -15.79 42.93
N LEU A 532 -12.29 -16.69 42.55
CA LEU A 532 -11.66 -17.60 43.50
C LEU A 532 -10.90 -16.86 44.61
N LEU A 533 -10.19 -15.77 44.29
CA LEU A 533 -9.50 -14.96 45.29
C LEU A 533 -10.46 -14.23 46.24
N VAL A 534 -11.54 -13.66 45.71
CA VAL A 534 -12.57 -13.00 46.52
C VAL A 534 -13.25 -14.02 47.44
N PHE A 535 -13.58 -15.20 46.92
CA PHE A 535 -14.19 -16.28 47.70
C PHE A 535 -13.28 -16.76 48.83
N ILE A 536 -11.99 -17.01 48.56
CA ILE A 536 -11.04 -17.43 49.62
C ILE A 536 -10.85 -16.29 50.64
N ALA A 537 -10.80 -15.04 50.20
CA ALA A 537 -10.71 -13.91 51.12
C ALA A 537 -11.95 -13.79 52.02
N GLN A 538 -13.16 -13.99 51.49
CA GLN A 538 -14.39 -14.01 52.28
C GLN A 538 -14.42 -15.18 53.28
N LEU A 539 -13.98 -16.37 52.86
CA LEU A 539 -13.91 -17.55 53.73
C LEU A 539 -12.93 -17.34 54.90
N LEU A 540 -11.76 -16.73 54.63
CA LEU A 540 -10.80 -16.33 55.66
C LEU A 540 -11.32 -15.21 56.58
N LYS A 541 -12.31 -14.43 56.13
CA LYS A 541 -13.00 -13.43 56.95
C LYS A 541 -13.98 -14.09 57.92
N GLU A 542 -14.72 -15.09 57.43
CA GLU A 542 -15.70 -15.86 58.18
C GLU A 542 -15.03 -16.77 59.24
N ASP A 543 -13.91 -17.42 58.90
CA ASP A 543 -13.09 -18.23 59.82
C ASP A 543 -12.48 -17.43 60.98
N LYS A 544 -12.39 -16.09 60.87
CA LYS A 544 -11.92 -15.19 61.95
C LYS A 544 -13.03 -14.51 62.73
N CYS A 545 -14.27 -14.55 62.25
CA CYS A 545 -15.45 -13.98 62.92
C CYS A 545 -16.32 -15.05 63.62
N SER A 546 -15.97 -16.34 63.50
CA SER A 546 -16.48 -17.45 64.32
C SER A 546 -15.48 -17.80 65.41
#